data_AF-A0A8S3IVS4-F1
#
_entry.id   AF-A0A8S3IVS4-F1
#
_cell.length_a   1.000
_cell.length_b   1.000
_cell.length_c   1.000
_cell.angle_alpha   90.00
_cell.angle_beta   90.00
_cell.angle_gamma   90.00
#
_symmetry.space_group_name_H-M   'P 1'
#
loop_
_entity.id
_entity.type
_entity.pdbx_description
1 polymer ?
#
loop_
_entity_poly.entity_id
_entity_poly.type
_entity_poly.pdbx_seq_one_letter_code
_entity_poly.pdbx_strand_id
1 'polypeptide(L)'
;WSVGSRMSLSFYGYISGSCYNHSIVEFVSSTPFNVNKTSFYQLNNFTWVATISWTPTSAQVGLVPICAAAVDDYGQTSDQNCVMIAVGATGFSILTPTFVQGTASPLGTIMSTQTRFSIQASLPLRRTKLNNTYIYIYQLGVGLYRYIDCKYSGDVYFINKTLIFFVRNPVWIAGATYYIDLGYGVATADQYCGTETNYFSGKIF
;
A
#
# COMPACT_ATOMS: atom_id res chain seq x y z
N TRP A 1 7.46 -10.81 43.03
CA TRP A 1 6.51 -9.69 42.80
C TRP A 1 7.21 -8.63 41.96
N SER A 2 7.09 -8.70 40.64
CA SER A 2 7.52 -7.62 39.76
C SER A 2 6.28 -7.03 39.10
N VAL A 3 5.90 -5.83 39.55
CA VAL A 3 4.85 -5.02 38.95
C VAL A 3 5.39 -4.53 37.61
N GLY A 4 5.08 -5.27 36.53
CA GLY A 4 5.38 -4.85 35.18
C GLY A 4 4.44 -3.71 34.81
N SER A 5 4.97 -2.50 34.75
CA SER A 5 4.27 -1.30 34.26
C SER A 5 3.68 -1.59 32.88
N ARG A 6 2.35 -1.76 32.80
CA ARG A 6 1.65 -1.90 31.52
C ARG A 6 1.65 -0.53 30.84
N MET A 7 2.52 -0.34 29.84
CA MET A 7 2.38 0.78 28.92
C MET A 7 1.05 0.61 28.16
N SER A 8 0.14 1.56 28.34
CA SER A 8 -1.04 1.68 27.50
C SER A 8 -0.68 2.56 26.31
N LEU A 9 -0.62 1.97 25.11
CA LEU A 9 -0.50 2.72 23.86
C LEU A 9 -1.90 3.09 23.39
N SER A 10 -2.20 4.39 23.33
CA SER A 10 -3.46 4.90 22.80
C SER A 10 -3.24 5.39 21.37
N PHE A 11 -4.04 4.88 20.43
CA PHE A 11 -4.03 5.32 19.04
C PHE A 11 -4.99 6.48 18.86
N TYR A 12 -4.54 7.50 18.12
CA TYR A 12 -5.36 8.64 17.70
C TYR A 12 -5.38 8.68 16.18
N GLY A 13 -6.58 8.74 15.60
CA GLY A 13 -6.78 8.77 14.16
C GLY A 13 -7.97 9.62 13.76
N TYR A 14 -8.00 9.99 12.48
CA TYR A 14 -9.09 10.78 11.90
C TYR A 14 -9.86 9.93 10.88
N ILE A 15 -11.18 10.02 10.92
CA ILE A 15 -12.07 9.54 9.85
C ILE A 15 -12.64 10.78 9.18
N SER A 16 -12.60 10.82 7.85
CA SER A 16 -13.24 11.87 7.07
C SER A 16 -14.27 11.28 6.10
N GLY A 17 -15.29 12.09 5.81
CA GLY A 17 -16.36 11.76 4.89
C GLY A 17 -16.84 13.01 4.18
N SER A 18 -17.31 12.83 2.95
CA SER A 18 -17.85 13.91 2.14
C SER A 18 -19.25 13.61 1.66
N CYS A 19 -20.14 14.59 1.76
CA CYS A 19 -21.50 14.50 1.27
C CYS A 19 -21.89 15.80 0.54
N TYR A 20 -22.59 15.65 -0.58
CA TYR A 20 -23.10 16.77 -1.38
C TYR A 20 -24.59 16.92 -1.10
N ASN A 21 -25.03 18.14 -0.81
CA ASN A 21 -26.43 18.50 -0.47
C ASN A 21 -26.98 17.98 0.86
N HIS A 22 -26.15 17.32 1.65
CA HIS A 22 -26.51 16.78 2.97
C HIS A 22 -25.40 17.04 3.97
N SER A 23 -25.75 17.00 5.26
CA SER A 23 -24.77 17.11 6.34
C SER A 23 -24.50 15.73 6.93
N ILE A 24 -23.24 15.37 7.10
CA ILE A 24 -22.90 14.23 7.95
C ILE A 24 -23.18 14.67 9.39
N VAL A 25 -23.93 13.84 10.13
CA VAL A 25 -24.26 14.08 11.54
C VAL A 25 -23.49 13.16 12.48
N GLU A 26 -23.02 12.02 11.96
CA GLU A 26 -22.26 11.05 12.74
C GLU A 26 -21.37 10.16 11.86
N PHE A 27 -20.28 9.63 12.43
CA PHE A 27 -19.62 8.42 11.94
C PHE A 27 -19.92 7.27 12.88
N VAL A 28 -20.47 6.16 12.39
CA VAL A 28 -20.66 4.93 13.16
C VAL A 28 -19.44 4.03 12.97
N SER A 29 -18.88 3.53 14.07
CA SER A 29 -17.79 2.55 14.03
C SER A 29 -18.32 1.21 14.54
N SER A 30 -18.10 0.14 13.77
CA SER A 30 -18.59 -1.20 14.14
C SER A 30 -17.52 -2.07 14.79
N THR A 31 -16.23 -1.72 14.61
CA THR A 31 -15.11 -2.50 15.15
C THR A 31 -13.89 -1.61 15.41
N PRO A 32 -13.05 -1.98 16.40
CA PRO A 32 -13.34 -2.88 17.51
C PRO A 32 -14.35 -2.30 18.53
N PHE A 33 -14.93 -3.15 19.39
CA PHE A 33 -15.98 -2.80 20.39
C PHE A 33 -15.61 -1.70 21.42
N ASN A 34 -14.37 -1.18 21.39
CA ASN A 34 -13.84 -0.20 22.33
C ASN A 34 -13.19 1.00 21.64
N VAL A 35 -13.59 1.31 20.40
CA VAL A 35 -13.23 2.59 19.75
C VAL A 35 -14.11 3.70 20.31
N ASN A 36 -13.48 4.70 20.92
CA ASN A 36 -14.15 5.88 21.43
C ASN A 36 -14.05 7.02 20.42
N LYS A 37 -15.19 7.62 20.06
CA LYS A 37 -15.26 8.86 19.28
C LYS A 37 -15.12 10.04 20.24
N THR A 38 -14.10 10.88 20.05
CA THR A 38 -13.78 11.95 21.02
C THR A 38 -14.13 13.35 20.51
N SER A 39 -14.23 13.55 19.19
CA SER A 39 -14.65 14.81 18.60
C SER A 39 -15.24 14.60 17.23
N PHE A 40 -16.23 15.42 16.85
CA PHE A 40 -16.83 15.46 15.52
C PHE A 40 -16.98 16.93 15.12
N TYR A 41 -16.47 17.31 13.96
CA TYR A 41 -16.60 18.68 13.44
C TYR A 41 -16.56 18.72 11.92
N GLN A 42 -17.14 19.77 11.36
CA GLN A 42 -17.07 20.06 9.93
C GLN A 42 -15.77 20.80 9.61
N LEU A 43 -14.96 20.26 8.71
CA LEU A 43 -13.70 20.86 8.25
C LEU A 43 -13.94 21.91 7.14
N ASN A 44 -14.88 21.62 6.24
CA ASN A 44 -15.35 22.54 5.19
C ASN A 44 -16.78 22.15 4.76
N ASN A 45 -17.36 22.91 3.82
CA ASN A 45 -18.75 22.74 3.36
C ASN A 45 -19.12 21.31 2.91
N PHE A 46 -18.14 20.48 2.57
CA PHE A 46 -18.35 19.12 2.08
C PHE A 46 -17.57 18.06 2.86
N THR A 47 -16.86 18.40 3.94
CA THR A 47 -15.98 17.47 4.65
C THR A 47 -16.21 17.53 6.14
N TRP A 48 -16.50 16.37 6.73
CA TRP A 48 -16.63 16.19 8.18
C TRP A 48 -15.54 15.27 8.68
N VAL A 49 -15.06 15.55 9.90
CA VAL A 49 -13.97 14.82 10.52
C VAL A 49 -14.40 14.35 11.91
N ALA A 50 -14.14 13.08 12.21
CA ALA A 50 -14.22 12.52 13.55
C ALA A 50 -12.84 12.08 14.03
N THR A 51 -12.51 12.40 15.29
CA THR A 51 -11.36 11.82 15.97
C THR A 51 -11.80 10.56 16.70
N ILE A 52 -11.05 9.50 16.48
CA ILE A 52 -11.21 8.24 17.21
C ILE A 52 -10.01 8.01 18.11
N SER A 53 -10.29 7.44 19.28
CA SER A 53 -9.30 6.95 20.22
C SER A 53 -9.58 5.50 20.52
N TRP A 54 -8.51 4.71 20.60
CA TRP A 54 -8.64 3.28 20.87
C TRP A 54 -7.43 2.77 21.66
N THR A 55 -7.73 1.99 22.69
CA THR A 55 -6.74 1.29 23.50
C THR A 55 -6.96 -0.22 23.32
N PRO A 56 -6.10 -0.93 22.58
CA PRO A 56 -6.26 -2.36 22.38
C PRO A 56 -6.15 -3.15 23.70
N THR A 57 -6.92 -4.23 23.76
CA THR A 57 -6.84 -5.22 24.84
C THR A 57 -5.93 -6.39 24.45
N SER A 58 -5.52 -7.20 25.42
CA SER A 58 -4.72 -8.42 25.16
C SER A 58 -5.45 -9.45 24.29
N ALA A 59 -6.79 -9.40 24.21
CA ALA A 59 -7.58 -10.25 23.31
C ALA A 59 -7.56 -9.76 21.85
N GLN A 60 -7.07 -8.55 21.60
CA GLN A 60 -7.04 -7.88 20.30
C GLN A 60 -5.63 -7.85 19.70
N VAL A 61 -4.76 -8.79 20.08
CA VAL A 61 -3.42 -8.94 19.48
C VAL A 61 -3.55 -9.47 18.04
N GLY A 62 -2.75 -8.94 17.13
CA GLY A 62 -2.81 -9.26 15.70
C GLY A 62 -3.37 -8.12 14.85
N LEU A 63 -3.98 -8.44 13.71
CA LEU A 63 -4.60 -7.45 12.81
C LEU A 63 -6.04 -7.18 13.24
N VAL A 64 -6.31 -5.94 13.63
CA VAL A 64 -7.62 -5.50 14.10
C VAL A 64 -8.23 -4.51 13.11
N PRO A 65 -9.39 -4.82 12.50
CA PRO A 65 -10.08 -3.87 11.63
C PRO A 65 -10.72 -2.74 12.44
N ILE A 66 -10.45 -1.51 12.06
CA ILE A 66 -11.24 -0.33 12.44
C ILE A 66 -12.12 0.05 11.26
N CYS A 67 -13.42 -0.20 11.39
CA CYS A 67 -14.40 0.07 10.35
C CYS A 67 -15.27 1.26 10.74
N ALA A 68 -15.59 2.11 9.76
CA ALA A 68 -16.46 3.26 9.93
C ALA A 68 -17.36 3.51 8.71
N ALA A 69 -18.56 4.00 8.97
CA ALA A 69 -19.48 4.53 7.96
C ALA A 69 -20.00 5.90 8.41
N ALA A 70 -20.31 6.78 7.47
CA ALA A 70 -20.93 8.07 7.75
C ALA A 70 -22.45 7.93 7.78
N VAL A 71 -23.12 8.69 8.63
CA VAL A 71 -24.58 8.83 8.69
C VAL A 71 -24.94 10.28 8.39
N ASP A 72 -25.87 10.49 7.47
CA ASP A 72 -26.36 11.82 7.10
C ASP A 72 -27.54 12.28 7.97
N ASP A 73 -27.96 13.54 7.76
CA ASP A 73 -29.07 14.19 8.44
C ASP A 73 -30.45 13.59 8.14
N TYR A 74 -30.54 12.65 7.19
CA TYR A 74 -31.74 11.84 6.89
C TYR A 74 -31.66 10.42 7.46
N GLY A 75 -30.59 10.09 8.19
CA GLY A 75 -30.36 8.76 8.75
C GLY A 75 -29.88 7.72 7.75
N GLN A 76 -29.47 8.11 6.53
CA GLN A 76 -28.87 7.20 5.58
C GLN A 76 -27.41 6.95 5.93
N THR A 77 -26.97 5.70 5.75
CA THR A 77 -25.59 5.27 6.07
C THR A 77 -24.80 5.05 4.79
N SER A 78 -23.55 5.53 4.76
CA SER A 78 -22.63 5.28 3.65
C SER A 78 -22.12 3.84 3.62
N ASP A 79 -21.42 3.48 2.54
CA ASP A 79 -20.59 2.28 2.55
C ASP A 79 -19.58 2.32 3.71
N GLN A 80 -19.36 1.15 4.30
CA GLN A 80 -18.40 0.99 5.38
C GLN A 80 -16.98 0.85 4.83
N ASN A 81 -16.05 1.64 5.38
CA ASN A 81 -14.63 1.58 5.06
C ASN A 81 -13.83 1.13 6.29
N CYS A 82 -12.84 0.25 6.07
CA CYS A 82 -12.06 -0.35 7.14
C CYS A 82 -10.56 -0.12 6.96
N VAL A 83 -9.87 0.15 8.07
CA VAL A 83 -8.41 0.23 8.17
C VAL A 83 -7.94 -0.86 9.14
N MET A 84 -6.92 -1.64 8.77
CA MET A 84 -6.36 -2.66 9.65
C MET A 84 -5.24 -2.07 10.50
N ILE A 85 -5.29 -2.26 11.82
CA ILE A 85 -4.21 -1.88 12.73
C ILE A 85 -3.55 -3.13 13.31
N ALA A 86 -2.22 -3.20 13.26
CA ALA A 86 -1.46 -4.26 13.89
C ALA A 86 -1.21 -3.95 15.37
N VAL A 87 -1.64 -4.84 16.27
CA VAL A 87 -1.54 -4.70 17.73
C VAL A 87 -0.66 -5.79 18.31
N GLY A 88 0.21 -5.41 19.25
CA GLY A 88 1.01 -6.36 20.04
C GLY A 88 2.06 -7.11 19.21
N ALA A 89 2.33 -6.66 17.99
CA ALA A 89 3.17 -7.39 17.07
C ALA A 89 4.64 -7.00 17.22
N THR A 90 5.36 -7.66 18.12
CA THR A 90 6.81 -7.83 17.95
C THR A 90 7.02 -8.98 16.97
N GLY A 91 7.03 -8.68 15.68
CA GLY A 91 7.30 -9.68 14.63
C GLY A 91 6.20 -9.93 13.60
N PHE A 92 5.12 -9.12 13.53
CA PHE A 92 4.43 -9.01 12.23
C PHE A 92 5.38 -8.27 11.30
N SER A 93 6.08 -9.01 10.46
CA SER A 93 6.33 -8.53 9.11
C SER A 93 4.94 -8.26 8.57
N ILE A 94 4.54 -6.99 8.56
CA ILE A 94 3.34 -6.57 7.82
C ILE A 94 3.51 -7.21 6.45
N LEU A 95 2.43 -7.79 5.90
CA LEU A 95 2.39 -8.55 4.66
C LEU A 95 2.73 -7.71 3.42
N THR A 96 3.73 -6.82 3.55
CA THR A 96 4.43 -6.15 2.49
C THR A 96 5.02 -7.20 1.58
N PRO A 97 4.57 -7.27 0.32
CA PRO A 97 5.17 -8.17 -0.63
C PRO A 97 6.65 -7.81 -0.75
N THR A 98 7.50 -8.82 -0.74
CA THR A 98 8.93 -8.68 -1.02
C THR A 98 9.22 -9.40 -2.32
N PHE A 99 9.96 -8.76 -3.21
CA PHE A 99 10.39 -9.41 -4.44
C PHE A 99 11.43 -10.48 -4.13
N VAL A 100 11.25 -11.67 -4.72
CA VAL A 100 12.06 -12.84 -4.47
C VAL A 100 13.30 -12.76 -5.35
N GLN A 101 14.47 -12.65 -4.73
CA GLN A 101 15.74 -12.60 -5.44
C GLN A 101 15.93 -13.85 -6.32
N GLY A 102 16.51 -13.66 -7.52
CA GLY A 102 16.76 -14.75 -8.47
C GLY A 102 15.55 -15.19 -9.30
N THR A 103 14.37 -14.62 -9.06
CA THR A 103 13.15 -14.91 -9.87
C THR A 103 12.90 -13.92 -10.99
N ALA A 104 13.77 -12.91 -11.12
CA ALA A 104 13.69 -11.95 -12.21
C ALA A 104 13.95 -12.65 -13.54
N SER A 105 13.32 -12.17 -14.61
CA SER A 105 13.51 -12.68 -15.97
C SER A 105 13.33 -11.54 -16.97
N PRO A 106 14.16 -11.46 -18.02
CA PRO A 106 15.39 -12.25 -18.21
C PRO A 106 16.47 -11.91 -17.17
N LEU A 107 17.38 -12.86 -16.93
CA LEU A 107 18.63 -12.62 -16.20
C LEU A 107 19.78 -12.61 -17.19
N GLY A 108 20.79 -11.80 -16.91
CA GLY A 108 21.96 -11.70 -17.77
C GLY A 108 21.65 -11.00 -19.09
N THR A 109 22.35 -11.43 -20.15
CA THR A 109 22.37 -10.74 -21.43
C THR A 109 20.97 -10.69 -22.05
N ILE A 110 20.53 -9.47 -22.35
CA ILE A 110 19.28 -9.22 -23.06
C ILE A 110 19.53 -8.95 -24.54
N MET A 111 18.60 -9.38 -25.39
CA MET A 111 18.64 -9.06 -26.82
C MET A 111 18.21 -7.61 -27.06
N SER A 112 18.61 -7.03 -28.19
CA SER A 112 18.18 -5.68 -28.60
C SER A 112 16.65 -5.54 -28.72
N THR A 113 15.95 -6.66 -28.93
CA THR A 113 14.48 -6.74 -29.01
C THR A 113 13.81 -7.09 -27.68
N GLN A 114 14.56 -7.15 -26.57
CA GLN A 114 13.99 -7.53 -25.27
C GLN A 114 13.02 -6.46 -24.77
N THR A 115 11.74 -6.80 -24.69
CA THR A 115 10.70 -5.87 -24.22
C THR A 115 10.10 -6.30 -22.89
N ARG A 116 10.02 -7.60 -22.62
CA ARG A 116 9.28 -8.14 -21.47
C ARG A 116 10.20 -8.45 -20.30
N PHE A 117 9.82 -8.01 -19.11
CA PHE A 117 10.50 -8.32 -17.86
C PHE A 117 9.50 -8.84 -16.84
N SER A 118 9.96 -9.66 -15.91
CA SER A 118 9.11 -10.16 -14.83
C SER A 118 9.91 -10.48 -13.58
N ILE A 119 9.26 -10.45 -12.42
CA ILE A 119 9.83 -10.85 -11.13
C ILE A 119 8.73 -11.40 -10.22
N GLN A 120 9.03 -12.41 -9.40
CA GLN A 120 8.09 -12.95 -8.42
C GLN A 120 8.19 -12.20 -7.09
N ALA A 121 7.09 -12.13 -6.37
CA ALA A 121 7.00 -11.67 -4.99
C ALA A 121 6.63 -12.82 -4.04
N SER A 122 6.88 -12.61 -2.75
CA SER A 122 6.53 -13.55 -1.68
C SER A 122 5.02 -13.74 -1.54
N LEU A 123 4.25 -12.71 -1.89
CA LEU A 123 2.80 -12.64 -1.77
C LEU A 123 2.14 -12.24 -3.10
N PRO A 124 0.85 -12.57 -3.30
CA PRO A 124 0.12 -12.09 -4.47
C PRO A 124 0.07 -10.57 -4.50
N LEU A 125 0.26 -10.01 -5.69
CA LEU A 125 0.39 -8.59 -5.97
C LEU A 125 -0.87 -8.04 -6.59
N ARG A 126 -1.13 -6.77 -6.29
CA ARG A 126 -2.08 -5.92 -6.99
C ARG A 126 -1.43 -4.62 -7.43
N ARG A 127 -2.09 -3.99 -8.40
CA ARG A 127 -1.75 -2.65 -8.85
C ARG A 127 -1.92 -1.66 -7.70
N THR A 128 -0.90 -0.85 -7.51
CA THR A 128 -0.90 0.25 -6.55
C THR A 128 -1.93 1.33 -6.89
N LYS A 129 -2.51 1.94 -5.84
CA LYS A 129 -3.39 3.11 -5.97
C LYS A 129 -2.65 4.43 -5.73
N LEU A 130 -1.39 4.37 -5.29
CA LEU A 130 -0.59 5.56 -5.02
C LEU A 130 -0.10 6.22 -6.30
N ASN A 131 -0.11 7.55 -6.27
CA ASN A 131 0.58 8.35 -7.28
C ASN A 131 2.09 8.26 -7.06
N ASN A 132 2.86 8.55 -8.12
CA ASN A 132 4.32 8.61 -8.10
C ASN A 132 5.02 7.28 -7.78
N THR A 133 4.48 6.17 -8.27
CA THR A 133 5.04 4.84 -8.12
C THR A 133 5.58 4.35 -9.46
N TYR A 134 6.89 4.05 -9.53
CA TYR A 134 7.55 3.81 -10.80
C TYR A 134 8.53 2.63 -10.75
N ILE A 135 8.63 1.94 -11.87
CA ILE A 135 9.76 1.06 -12.19
C ILE A 135 10.79 1.90 -12.93
N TYR A 136 12.00 1.99 -12.40
CA TYR A 136 13.09 2.73 -13.00
C TYR A 136 14.07 1.77 -13.68
N ILE A 137 14.54 2.16 -14.86
CA ILE A 137 15.55 1.46 -15.63
C ILE A 137 16.68 2.43 -15.82
N TYR A 138 17.87 2.04 -15.40
CA TYR A 138 19.07 2.84 -15.48
C TYR A 138 20.09 2.15 -16.37
N GLN A 139 20.88 2.95 -17.07
CA GLN A 139 22.08 2.51 -17.74
C GLN A 139 23.28 2.86 -16.87
N LEU A 140 24.11 1.86 -16.57
CA LEU A 140 25.31 2.05 -15.77
C LEU A 140 26.25 3.06 -16.42
N GLY A 141 26.70 4.06 -15.65
CA GLY A 141 27.59 5.12 -16.13
C GLY A 141 26.88 6.27 -16.88
N VAL A 142 25.58 6.15 -17.19
CA VAL A 142 24.79 7.20 -17.86
C VAL A 142 23.70 7.75 -16.95
N GLY A 143 23.06 6.89 -16.16
CA GLY A 143 21.96 7.27 -15.26
C GLY A 143 20.61 6.76 -15.74
N LEU A 144 19.55 7.51 -15.47
CA LEU A 144 18.18 7.07 -15.75
C LEU A 144 17.94 6.94 -17.26
N TYR A 145 17.65 5.73 -17.71
CA TYR A 145 17.30 5.44 -19.09
C TYR A 145 15.80 5.60 -19.33
N ARG A 146 14.98 5.04 -18.44
CA ARG A 146 13.51 5.09 -18.54
C ARG A 146 12.85 4.86 -17.19
N TYR A 147 11.62 5.32 -17.04
CA TYR A 147 10.73 4.90 -15.96
C TYR A 147 9.35 4.50 -16.51
N ILE A 148 8.62 3.68 -15.75
CA ILE A 148 7.27 3.20 -16.10
C ILE A 148 6.34 3.41 -14.91
N ASP A 149 5.25 4.14 -15.12
CA ASP A 149 4.23 4.40 -14.10
C ASP A 149 3.47 3.12 -13.74
N CYS A 150 3.48 2.74 -12.47
CA CYS A 150 2.85 1.49 -12.01
C CYS A 150 1.34 1.62 -11.76
N LYS A 151 0.85 2.84 -11.55
CA LYS A 151 -0.57 3.11 -11.31
C LYS A 151 -1.38 3.16 -12.61
N TYR A 152 -0.84 3.78 -13.66
CA TYR A 152 -1.62 4.05 -14.87
C TYR A 152 -1.12 3.32 -16.11
N SER A 153 0.14 2.86 -16.15
CA SER A 153 0.65 2.22 -17.37
C SER A 153 -0.04 0.89 -17.66
N GLY A 154 -0.51 0.75 -18.90
CA GLY A 154 -0.94 -0.52 -19.48
C GLY A 154 0.21 -1.49 -19.74
N ASP A 155 1.47 -1.06 -19.54
CA ASP A 155 2.64 -1.91 -19.70
C ASP A 155 3.06 -2.63 -18.43
N VAL A 156 2.30 -2.49 -17.34
CA VAL A 156 2.58 -3.16 -16.07
C VAL A 156 1.40 -4.08 -15.74
N TYR A 157 1.69 -5.32 -15.37
CA TYR A 157 0.71 -6.34 -15.06
C TYR A 157 1.09 -7.05 -13.76
N PHE A 158 0.08 -7.33 -12.93
CA PHE A 158 0.21 -8.07 -11.69
C PHE A 158 -0.63 -9.33 -11.82
N ILE A 159 0.03 -10.48 -11.97
CA ILE A 159 -0.62 -11.78 -12.15
C ILE A 159 -0.24 -12.66 -10.97
N ASN A 160 -1.16 -12.82 -10.03
CA ASN A 160 -0.90 -13.50 -8.76
C ASN A 160 0.38 -12.94 -8.11
N LYS A 161 1.43 -13.75 -7.92
CA LYS A 161 2.70 -13.32 -7.31
C LYS A 161 3.68 -12.64 -8.28
N THR A 162 3.33 -12.50 -9.56
CA THR A 162 4.27 -12.04 -10.58
C THR A 162 3.98 -10.60 -11.00
N LEU A 163 4.98 -9.74 -10.89
CA LEU A 163 5.03 -8.46 -11.60
C LEU A 163 5.60 -8.71 -12.99
N ILE A 164 4.89 -8.29 -14.03
CA ILE A 164 5.34 -8.31 -15.42
C ILE A 164 5.29 -6.88 -15.92
N PHE A 165 6.33 -6.41 -16.60
CA PHE A 165 6.30 -5.12 -17.27
C PHE A 165 6.97 -5.14 -18.64
N PHE A 166 6.57 -4.19 -19.49
CA PHE A 166 7.05 -4.07 -20.86
C PHE A 166 7.77 -2.74 -21.09
N VAL A 167 8.94 -2.82 -21.70
CA VAL A 167 9.69 -1.67 -22.22
C VAL A 167 9.38 -1.55 -23.70
N ARG A 168 8.46 -0.65 -24.08
CA ARG A 168 8.10 -0.43 -25.49
C ARG A 168 9.20 0.29 -26.26
N ASN A 169 9.46 -0.15 -27.48
CA ASN A 169 10.48 0.43 -28.38
C ASN A 169 11.82 0.64 -27.66
N PRO A 170 12.42 -0.43 -27.11
CA PRO A 170 13.69 -0.30 -26.42
C PRO A 170 14.79 0.01 -27.43
N VAL A 171 15.73 0.85 -27.01
CA VAL A 171 16.97 1.16 -27.73
C VAL A 171 18.11 0.72 -26.83
N TRP A 172 18.25 -0.60 -26.68
CA TRP A 172 19.34 -1.19 -25.89
C TRP A 172 20.65 -1.01 -26.64
N ILE A 173 21.67 -0.49 -25.96
CA ILE A 173 23.00 -0.30 -26.52
C ILE A 173 23.79 -1.59 -26.30
N ALA A 174 24.36 -2.14 -27.38
CA ALA A 174 25.18 -3.33 -27.29
C ALA A 174 26.38 -3.11 -26.35
N GLY A 175 26.59 -4.03 -25.41
CA GLY A 175 27.65 -3.95 -24.40
C GLY A 175 27.35 -3.01 -23.22
N ALA A 176 26.22 -2.31 -23.21
CA ALA A 176 25.80 -1.52 -22.06
C ALA A 176 25.16 -2.39 -20.97
N THR A 177 25.37 -2.02 -19.71
CA THR A 177 24.75 -2.68 -18.55
C THR A 177 23.58 -1.84 -18.06
N TYR A 178 22.46 -2.51 -17.78
CA TYR A 178 21.25 -1.88 -17.25
C TYR A 178 20.86 -2.47 -15.90
N TYR A 179 20.31 -1.65 -15.01
CA TYR A 179 19.74 -2.11 -13.75
C TYR A 179 18.31 -1.60 -13.59
N ILE A 180 17.50 -2.40 -12.92
CA ILE A 180 16.08 -2.11 -12.70
C ILE A 180 15.87 -1.91 -11.21
N ASP A 181 15.28 -0.77 -10.88
CA ASP A 181 14.92 -0.39 -9.52
C ASP A 181 13.40 -0.29 -9.41
N LEU A 182 12.84 -1.03 -8.46
CA LEU A 182 11.42 -1.00 -8.17
C LEU A 182 11.20 0.03 -7.07
N GLY A 183 10.66 1.18 -7.45
CA GLY A 183 10.38 2.27 -6.53
C GLY A 183 9.42 1.87 -5.40
N TYR A 184 9.39 2.71 -4.36
CA TYR A 184 8.48 2.52 -3.24
C TYR A 184 7.02 2.44 -3.72
N GLY A 185 6.28 1.44 -3.24
CA GLY A 185 4.86 1.27 -3.58
C GLY A 185 4.53 0.89 -5.01
N VAL A 186 5.49 0.35 -5.77
CA VAL A 186 5.25 -0.23 -7.12
C VAL A 186 4.14 -1.28 -7.11
N ALA A 187 3.99 -2.04 -6.01
CA ALA A 187 2.88 -2.97 -5.84
C ALA A 187 2.31 -2.92 -4.42
N THR A 188 1.10 -3.44 -4.28
CA THR A 188 0.47 -3.72 -2.98
C THR A 188 0.14 -5.20 -2.89
N ALA A 189 -0.05 -5.73 -1.68
CA ALA A 189 -0.55 -7.09 -1.52
C ALA A 189 -2.02 -7.20 -2.01
N ASP A 190 -2.39 -8.38 -2.50
CA ASP A 190 -3.77 -8.75 -2.88
C ASP A 190 -4.69 -8.88 -1.65
N GLN A 191 -4.10 -9.19 -0.50
CA GLN A 191 -4.78 -9.23 0.78
C GLN A 191 -4.41 -7.95 1.52
N TYR A 192 -5.43 -7.20 1.94
CA TYR A 192 -5.36 -6.01 2.82
C TYR A 192 -4.97 -4.69 2.14
N CYS A 193 -5.60 -3.59 2.57
CA CYS A 193 -5.14 -2.21 2.32
C CYS A 193 -3.90 -1.88 3.18
N GLY A 194 -2.93 -2.79 3.24
CA GLY A 194 -1.73 -2.74 4.07
C GLY A 194 -0.45 -2.42 3.28
N THR A 195 0.61 -2.10 4.01
CA THR A 195 1.84 -1.43 3.57
C THR A 195 2.44 -1.95 2.26
N GLU A 196 2.75 -0.99 1.42
CA GLU A 196 3.37 -1.05 0.09
C GLU A 196 4.73 -1.74 0.05
N THR A 197 5.06 -2.34 -1.11
CA THR A 197 6.33 -3.05 -1.34
C THR A 197 7.54 -2.21 -0.95
N ASN A 198 8.44 -2.81 -0.17
CA ASN A 198 9.78 -2.28 0.09
C ASN A 198 10.67 -2.43 -1.15
N TYR A 199 11.65 -1.52 -1.28
CA TYR A 199 12.63 -1.44 -2.37
C TYR A 199 13.23 -2.80 -2.76
N PHE A 200 13.32 -3.04 -4.06
CA PHE A 200 14.15 -4.11 -4.62
C PHE A 200 15.00 -3.54 -5.75
N SER A 201 16.32 -3.65 -5.58
CA SER A 201 17.32 -3.32 -6.59
C SER A 201 17.84 -4.64 -7.18
N GLY A 202 17.60 -4.84 -8.48
CA GLY A 202 18.09 -5.99 -9.23
C GLY A 202 19.16 -5.59 -10.23
N LYS A 203 20.34 -6.21 -10.13
CA LYS A 203 21.40 -6.07 -11.13
C LYS A 203 21.16 -7.07 -12.27
N ILE A 204 20.99 -6.56 -13.49
CA ILE A 204 20.93 -7.37 -14.72
C ILE A 204 22.32 -7.27 -15.36
N PHE A 205 22.90 -8.40 -15.75
CA PHE A 205 24.28 -8.49 -16.26
C PHE A 205 24.34 -8.46 -17.78
#